data_AF-A0AAJ2NQ48-F1
#
_entry.id   AF-A0AAJ2NQ48-F1
#
_cell.length_a   1.000
_cell.length_b   1.000
_cell.length_c   1.000
_cell.angle_alpha   90.00
_cell.angle_beta   90.00
_cell.angle_gamma   90.00
#
_symmetry.space_group_name_H-M   'P 1'
#
loop_
_entity.id
_entity.type
_entity.pdbx_description
1 polymer ?
#
loop_
_entity_poly.entity_id
_entity_poly.type
_entity_poly.pdbx_seq_one_letter_code
_entity_poly.pdbx_strand_id
1 'polypeptide(L)'
;MDSNIQAIEMTVKDLLPILKRYDNGQINYQIGQLEEILTIVKSNNSDEQKKREINLIVDNLYPTRGGLTDFNVWKEDTGERIRINKPISELNDRLWNLVKVEL
;
A
#
# COMPACT_ATOMS: atom_id res chain seq x y z
N MET A 1 6.30 19.11 -5.61
CA MET A 1 5.79 17.84 -5.07
C MET A 1 6.87 17.27 -4.20
N ASP A 2 6.56 17.18 -2.92
CA ASP A 2 7.39 16.62 -1.87
C ASP A 2 7.96 15.23 -2.24
N SER A 3 9.22 14.98 -1.87
CA SER A 3 9.94 13.74 -2.21
C SER A 3 9.35 12.49 -1.55
N ASN A 4 8.74 12.61 -0.38
CA ASN A 4 8.05 11.50 0.28
C ASN A 4 6.77 11.16 -0.48
N ILE A 5 5.98 12.16 -0.90
CA ILE A 5 4.77 11.93 -1.70
C ILE A 5 5.12 11.25 -3.03
N GLN A 6 6.22 11.66 -3.68
CA GLN A 6 6.71 11.00 -4.90
C GLN A 6 7.14 9.54 -4.64
N ALA A 7 7.82 9.28 -3.52
CA ALA A 7 8.22 7.92 -3.14
C ALA A 7 7.03 7.03 -2.80
N ILE A 8 5.99 7.58 -2.16
CA ILE A 8 4.71 6.90 -1.91
C ILE A 8 4.06 6.54 -3.25
N GLU A 9 3.94 7.49 -4.18
CA GLU A 9 3.36 7.25 -5.50
C GLU A 9 4.05 6.09 -6.23
N MET A 10 5.38 6.10 -6.26
CA MET A 10 6.16 5.03 -6.89
C MET A 10 5.93 3.68 -6.22
N THR A 11 5.99 3.64 -4.88
CA THR A 11 5.78 2.39 -4.13
C THR A 11 4.40 1.81 -4.37
N VAL A 12 3.36 2.65 -4.42
CA VAL A 12 1.99 2.21 -4.72
C VAL A 12 1.88 1.74 -6.19
N LYS A 13 2.50 2.43 -7.14
CA LYS A 13 2.52 2.00 -8.56
C LYS A 13 3.23 0.67 -8.79
N ASP A 14 4.22 0.33 -7.96
CA ASP A 14 4.89 -0.97 -8.02
C ASP A 14 4.06 -2.08 -7.36
N LEU A 15 3.37 -1.76 -6.25
CA LEU A 15 2.57 -2.71 -5.48
C LEU A 15 1.24 -3.08 -6.15
N LEU A 16 0.50 -2.08 -6.66
CA LEU A 16 -0.85 -2.24 -7.21
C LEU A 16 -0.95 -3.31 -8.32
N PRO A 17 -0.05 -3.35 -9.32
CA PRO A 17 -0.12 -4.33 -10.39
C PRO A 17 0.09 -5.76 -9.91
N ILE A 18 0.93 -5.97 -8.89
CA ILE A 18 1.18 -7.29 -8.31
C ILE A 18 -0.10 -7.78 -7.63
N LEU A 19 -0.73 -6.93 -6.80
CA LEU A 19 -1.97 -7.27 -6.11
C LEU A 19 -3.10 -7.56 -7.10
N LYS A 20 -3.34 -6.67 -8.08
CA LYS A 20 -4.37 -6.87 -9.10
C LYS A 20 -4.19 -8.14 -9.91
N ARG A 21 -2.94 -8.54 -10.20
CA ARG A 21 -2.64 -9.77 -10.93
C ARG A 21 -3.08 -11.02 -10.18
N TYR A 22 -3.04 -11.00 -8.86
CA TYR A 22 -3.31 -12.16 -8.00
C TYR A 22 -4.57 -12.02 -7.17
N ASP A 23 -5.36 -10.98 -7.41
CA ASP A 23 -6.62 -10.77 -6.72
C ASP A 23 -7.62 -11.89 -7.02
N ASN A 24 -8.19 -12.41 -5.95
CA ASN A 24 -9.23 -13.43 -5.94
C ASN A 24 -10.45 -12.98 -5.11
N GLY A 25 -10.57 -11.67 -4.87
CA GLY A 25 -11.62 -11.05 -4.06
C GLY A 25 -11.24 -10.84 -2.60
N GLN A 26 -10.14 -11.42 -2.11
CA GLN A 26 -9.71 -11.30 -0.70
C GLN A 26 -8.92 -10.02 -0.42
N ILE A 27 -8.36 -9.37 -1.44
CA ILE A 27 -7.49 -8.19 -1.31
C ILE A 27 -8.07 -6.93 -1.96
N ASN A 28 -9.36 -6.96 -2.31
CA ASN A 28 -10.07 -5.85 -2.96
C ASN A 28 -10.06 -4.57 -2.14
N TYR A 29 -10.24 -4.68 -0.83
CA TYR A 29 -10.23 -3.52 0.06
C TYR A 29 -8.88 -2.80 0.00
N GLN A 30 -7.79 -3.56 0.11
CA GLN A 30 -6.42 -3.07 0.04
C GLN A 30 -6.13 -2.40 -1.31
N ILE A 31 -6.56 -3.02 -2.42
CA ILE A 31 -6.43 -2.43 -3.76
C ILE A 31 -7.15 -1.09 -3.82
N GLY A 32 -8.40 -1.01 -3.32
CA GLY A 32 -9.16 0.24 -3.30
C GLY A 32 -8.50 1.34 -2.47
N GLN A 33 -7.94 1.01 -1.31
CA GLN A 33 -7.20 1.99 -0.49
C GLN A 33 -5.95 2.50 -1.22
N LEU A 34 -5.21 1.63 -1.90
CA LEU A 34 -4.03 2.02 -2.68
C LEU A 34 -4.40 2.88 -3.91
N GLU A 35 -5.51 2.59 -4.57
CA GLU A 35 -6.02 3.45 -5.65
C GLU A 35 -6.39 4.84 -5.14
N GLU A 36 -7.00 4.92 -3.95
CA GLU A 36 -7.33 6.20 -3.32
C GLU A 36 -6.08 7.03 -2.99
N ILE A 37 -5.00 6.39 -2.52
CA ILE A 37 -3.70 7.06 -2.34
C ILE A 37 -3.23 7.69 -3.66
N LEU A 38 -3.34 6.98 -4.79
CA LEU A 38 -2.96 7.54 -6.10
C LEU A 38 -3.86 8.71 -6.52
N THR A 39 -5.15 8.68 -6.18
CA THR A 39 -6.08 9.79 -6.39
C THR A 39 -5.64 11.03 -5.61
N ILE A 40 -5.34 10.87 -4.32
CA ILE A 40 -4.88 11.96 -3.44
C ILE A 40 -3.57 12.55 -3.95
N VAL A 41 -2.60 11.71 -4.30
CA VAL A 41 -1.30 12.13 -4.86
C VAL A 41 -1.48 13.05 -6.08
N LYS A 42 -2.42 12.70 -6.97
CA LYS A 42 -2.72 13.43 -8.21
C LYS A 42 -3.64 14.63 -8.03
N SER A 43 -4.21 14.83 -6.85
CA SER A 43 -5.09 15.96 -6.57
C SER A 43 -4.33 17.29 -6.59
N ASN A 44 -5.07 18.40 -6.65
CA ASN A 44 -4.53 19.76 -6.54
C ASN A 44 -4.36 20.23 -5.08
N ASN A 45 -4.52 19.33 -4.10
CA ASN A 45 -4.34 19.64 -2.68
C ASN A 45 -2.88 20.02 -2.37
N SER A 46 -2.65 20.76 -1.27
CA SER A 46 -1.29 21.02 -0.80
C SER A 46 -0.60 19.71 -0.38
N ASP A 47 0.74 19.68 -0.39
CA ASP A 47 1.49 18.49 -0.01
C ASP A 47 1.17 18.07 1.46
N GLU A 48 0.92 19.03 2.36
CA GLU A 48 0.51 18.82 3.75
C GLU A 48 -0.91 18.27 3.89
N GLN A 49 -1.83 18.65 2.99
CA GLN A 49 -3.17 18.06 2.95
C GLN A 49 -3.08 16.61 2.46
N LYS A 50 -2.34 16.36 1.38
CA LYS A 50 -2.11 15.01 0.83
C LYS A 50 -1.53 14.08 1.87
N LYS A 51 -0.49 14.51 2.60
CA LYS A 51 0.13 13.74 3.69
C LYS A 51 -0.88 13.35 4.77
N ARG A 52 -1.72 14.30 5.20
CA ARG A 52 -2.77 14.02 6.20
C ARG A 52 -3.81 13.01 5.70
N GLU A 53 -4.27 13.14 4.46
CA GLU A 53 -5.24 12.22 3.86
C GLU A 53 -4.65 10.81 3.67
N ILE A 54 -3.39 10.72 3.19
CA ILE A 54 -2.67 9.45 3.04
C ILE A 54 -2.46 8.78 4.40
N ASN A 55 -2.09 9.53 5.44
CA ASN A 55 -1.94 9.00 6.80
C ASN A 55 -3.23 8.32 7.29
N LEU A 56 -4.40 8.91 7.04
CA LEU A 56 -5.68 8.33 7.44
C LEU A 56 -5.96 6.98 6.73
N ILE A 57 -5.62 6.88 5.44
CA ILE A 57 -5.75 5.63 4.69
C ILE A 57 -4.79 4.57 5.24
N VAL A 58 -3.55 4.95 5.49
CA VAL A 58 -2.53 4.05 6.04
C VAL A 58 -2.91 3.57 7.44
N ASP A 59 -3.42 4.43 8.31
CA ASP A 59 -3.90 4.00 9.63
C ASP A 59 -5.05 2.98 9.55
N ASN A 60 -5.90 3.06 8.52
CA ASN A 60 -6.92 2.04 8.24
C ASN A 60 -6.32 0.75 7.67
N LEU A 61 -5.29 0.85 6.84
CA LEU A 61 -4.57 -0.30 6.28
C LEU A 61 -3.72 -1.03 7.32
N TYR A 62 -3.26 -0.37 8.39
CA TYR A 62 -2.35 -0.96 9.38
C TYR A 62 -2.81 -0.66 10.82
N PRO A 63 -3.90 -1.27 11.28
CA PRO A 63 -4.42 -1.01 12.61
C PRO A 63 -3.42 -1.43 13.70
N THR A 64 -3.25 -0.58 14.73
CA THR A 64 -2.27 -0.69 15.84
C THR A 64 -2.37 -1.98 16.69
N ARG A 65 -3.36 -2.84 16.45
CA ARG A 65 -3.58 -4.11 17.17
C ARG A 65 -3.88 -5.26 16.19
N GLY A 66 -2.82 -5.92 15.74
CA GLY A 66 -2.77 -7.34 15.37
C GLY A 66 -3.94 -7.95 14.59
N GLY A 67 -4.21 -7.49 13.38
CA GLY A 67 -5.15 -8.19 12.49
C GLY A 67 -4.74 -8.08 11.03
N LEU A 68 -4.29 -9.20 10.45
CA LEU A 68 -4.36 -9.64 9.05
C LEU A 68 -4.88 -8.62 8.00
N THR A 69 -4.29 -7.43 7.89
CA THR A 69 -4.35 -6.64 6.65
C THR A 69 -3.22 -7.06 5.71
N ASP A 70 -2.74 -8.29 5.88
CA ASP A 70 -1.68 -8.86 5.08
C ASP A 70 -2.12 -8.81 3.64
N PHE A 71 -1.34 -8.10 2.84
CA PHE A 71 -1.35 -8.15 1.39
C PHE A 71 -0.89 -9.55 0.94
N ASN A 72 -1.57 -10.60 1.38
CA ASN A 72 -1.13 -11.98 1.25
C ASN A 72 -1.92 -12.69 0.16
N VAL A 73 -1.22 -13.07 -0.89
CA VAL A 73 -1.74 -13.87 -1.97
C VAL A 73 -1.65 -15.34 -1.58
N TRP A 74 -2.81 -16.01 -1.54
CA TRP A 74 -2.83 -17.46 -1.32
C TRP A 74 -2.57 -18.24 -2.61
N LYS A 75 -1.64 -19.20 -2.52
CA LYS A 75 -1.41 -20.26 -3.52
C LYS A 75 -1.18 -21.57 -2.78
N GLU A 76 -1.60 -22.68 -3.40
CA GLU A 76 -1.37 -24.03 -2.89
C GLU A 76 0.12 -24.37 -2.91
N ASP A 77 0.80 -24.06 -4.01
CA ASP A 77 2.24 -24.22 -4.10
C ASP A 77 2.95 -23.22 -3.17
N THR A 78 3.73 -23.76 -2.24
CA THR A 78 4.41 -22.96 -1.22
C THR A 78 5.53 -22.12 -1.82
N GLY A 79 6.23 -22.62 -2.84
CA GLY A 79 7.28 -21.88 -3.53
C GLY A 79 6.73 -20.66 -4.27
N GLU A 80 5.62 -20.83 -4.98
CA GLU A 80 4.89 -19.74 -5.63
C GLU A 80 4.38 -18.72 -4.62
N ARG A 81 3.77 -19.19 -3.52
CA ARG A 81 3.28 -18.31 -2.46
C ARG A 81 4.39 -17.45 -1.88
N ILE A 82 5.55 -18.02 -1.56
CA ILE A 82 6.70 -17.27 -1.05
C ILE A 82 7.21 -16.28 -2.11
N ARG A 83 7.35 -16.72 -3.36
CA ARG A 83 7.86 -15.91 -4.47
C ARG A 83 6.96 -14.68 -4.73
N ILE A 84 5.65 -14.84 -4.61
CA ILE A 84 4.68 -13.75 -4.83
C ILE A 84 4.65 -12.80 -3.63
N ASN A 85 4.60 -13.33 -2.41
CA ASN A 85 4.40 -12.51 -1.22
C ASN A 85 5.66 -11.78 -0.76
N LYS A 86 6.86 -12.25 -1.11
CA LYS A 86 8.11 -11.56 -0.78
C LYS A 86 8.16 -10.11 -1.30
N PRO A 87 8.03 -9.84 -2.62
CA PRO A 87 8.04 -8.46 -3.12
C PRO A 87 6.86 -7.63 -2.61
N ILE A 88 5.71 -8.27 -2.34
CA ILE A 88 4.56 -7.59 -1.74
C ILE A 88 4.92 -7.09 -0.33
N SER A 89 5.51 -7.96 0.51
CA SER A 89 5.95 -7.60 1.87
C SER A 89 6.97 -6.45 1.84
N GLU A 90 7.97 -6.53 0.97
CA GLU A 90 9.01 -5.50 0.86
C GLU A 90 8.44 -4.13 0.46
N LEU A 91 7.51 -4.09 -0.49
CA LEU A 91 6.83 -2.86 -0.91
C LEU A 91 5.86 -2.35 0.16
N ASN A 92 5.18 -3.25 0.85
CA ASN A 92 4.27 -2.92 1.93
C ASN A 92 5.01 -2.27 3.12
N ASP A 93 6.12 -2.86 3.54
CA ASP A 93 6.99 -2.33 4.60
C ASP A 93 7.57 -0.96 4.19
N ARG A 94 7.95 -0.81 2.92
CA ARG A 94 8.40 0.47 2.38
C ARG A 94 7.31 1.53 2.47
N LEU A 95 6.08 1.22 2.06
CA LEU A 95 4.95 2.15 2.12
C LEU A 95 4.68 2.60 3.56
N TRP A 96 4.64 1.64 4.50
CA TRP A 96 4.49 1.93 5.92
C TRP A 96 5.56 2.90 6.44
N ASN A 97 6.83 2.62 6.15
CA ASN A 97 7.94 3.47 6.58
C ASN A 97 7.88 4.87 5.97
N LEU A 98 7.55 5.00 4.68
CA LEU A 98 7.44 6.31 4.03
C LEU A 98 6.38 7.21 4.67
N VAL A 99 5.33 6.61 5.23
CA VAL A 99 4.20 7.34 5.82
C VAL A 99 4.40 7.59 7.32
N LYS A 100 5.06 6.67 8.03
CA LYS A 100 5.34 6.78 9.49
C LYS A 100 6.54 7.63 9.86
N VAL A 101 7.49 7.89 8.95
CA VAL A 101 8.71 8.67 9.22
C VAL A 101 8.44 10.17 9.46
N GLU A 102 7.20 10.65 9.29
CA GLU A 102 6.82 12.05 9.56
C GLU A 102 6.12 12.29 10.93
N LEU A 103 6.21 11.34 11.88
CA LEU A 103 5.77 11.52 13.28
C LEU A 103 6.93 11.82 14.23
#